data_AF-A0A1V9G127-F1
#
_entry.id   AF-A0A1V9G127-F1
#
_cell.length_a   1.000
_cell.length_b   1.000
_cell.length_c   1.000
_cell.angle_alpha   90.00
_cell.angle_beta   90.00
_cell.angle_gamma   90.00
#
_symmetry.space_group_name_H-M   'P 1'
#
loop_
_entity.id
_entity.type
_entity.pdbx_description
1 polymer ?
#
loop_
_entity_poly.entity_id
_entity_poly.type
_entity_poly.pdbx_seq_one_letter_code
_entity_poly.pdbx_strand_id
1 'polypeptide(L)'
;MRPVCSVFAIAVMIFLFQTTNAQLCKGSLGDPIVNITFGSGTNPGKSLIAAATTYQYQASVCPNDGFYTVCNSTSGCFSDSWHTLSADHTGNTNGYFMLVNASYQPGAFYLDTVRGICSNTTFEFAAWVCNLLRPSACSGNGIEPNLTFSIEKTDGTVLSTFNTGNIPTTSSPSWKQVGFFFTTPVGVTDVVLRMVNNAPGGCGNDIALDDITLRPCGPDIKTSIVGASSNSVSFCEGEAHTYTLTGTVMAGYTNPSLQWQKNFNDSGWVDIPGAHATTLAVNLPSSMKEGTYMYRLTAVETDNIGSTACRTAANPISIIINPTPYANAGPDKTILEGDVAQPEGVATGGNIDYSWSPVLNMNNAQSLNPEVTPPTSTDYVLSVVSKFGCGTVTDTMHVFVLKDFFVPNAFTPNRDGINDTWNIPALKGLPNFEIRVFNRYGQLVFHTRNNFIGWNGKFNGTDQPVGLYVYLVNIENGKRILKGPLALIR
;
A
#
# COMPACT_ATOMS: atom_id res chain seq x y z
N MET A 1 -17.46 -31.75 39.80
CA MET A 1 -16.03 -31.60 39.44
C MET A 1 -15.91 -31.79 37.93
N ARG A 2 -15.80 -30.70 37.17
CA ARG A 2 -15.56 -30.71 35.71
C ARG A 2 -14.16 -30.12 35.50
N PRO A 3 -13.31 -30.68 34.62
CA PRO A 3 -11.96 -30.16 34.44
C PRO A 3 -12.02 -28.90 33.57
N VAL A 4 -11.35 -27.85 34.03
CA VAL A 4 -11.10 -26.62 33.29
C VAL A 4 -9.92 -26.89 32.35
N CYS A 5 -10.15 -26.77 31.05
CA CYS A 5 -9.12 -26.86 30.03
C CYS A 5 -8.59 -25.44 29.77
N SER A 6 -7.44 -25.10 30.36
CA SER A 6 -6.77 -23.82 30.15
C SER A 6 -5.94 -23.90 28.87
N VAL A 7 -6.35 -23.18 27.83
CA VAL A 7 -5.58 -22.98 26.61
C VAL A 7 -4.56 -21.87 26.87
N PHE A 8 -3.28 -22.24 26.98
CA PHE A 8 -2.17 -21.29 26.99
C PHE A 8 -1.94 -20.77 25.56
N ALA A 9 -2.29 -19.50 25.31
CA ALA A 9 -1.91 -18.81 24.09
C ALA A 9 -0.44 -18.41 24.19
N ILE A 10 0.41 -19.03 23.38
CA ILE A 10 1.82 -18.67 23.24
C ILE A 10 1.89 -17.41 22.38
N ALA A 11 2.17 -16.27 23.02
CA ALA A 11 2.49 -15.03 22.33
C ALA A 11 3.88 -15.18 21.69
N VAL A 12 3.91 -15.41 20.38
CA VAL A 12 5.13 -15.34 19.58
C VAL A 12 5.48 -13.86 19.43
N MET A 13 6.40 -13.36 20.27
CA MET A 13 7.06 -12.07 20.04
C MET A 13 7.88 -12.18 18.76
N ILE A 14 7.37 -11.62 17.67
CA ILE A 14 8.14 -11.35 16.46
C ILE A 14 9.06 -10.19 16.81
N PHE A 15 10.33 -10.50 17.12
CA PHE A 15 11.38 -9.50 17.15
C PHE A 15 11.60 -9.01 15.71
N LEU A 16 11.04 -7.84 15.41
CA LEU A 16 11.47 -7.04 14.26
C LEU A 16 12.94 -6.69 14.50
N PHE A 17 13.84 -7.36 13.78
CA PHE A 17 15.21 -6.91 13.65
C PHE A 17 15.18 -5.55 12.95
N GLN A 18 15.28 -4.48 13.73
CA GLN A 18 15.65 -3.19 13.16
C GLN A 18 17.09 -3.32 12.69
N THR A 19 17.27 -3.45 11.38
CA THR A 19 18.56 -3.21 10.74
C THR A 19 18.90 -1.74 11.00
N THR A 20 19.72 -1.48 12.02
CA THR A 20 20.33 -0.18 12.20
C THR A 20 21.21 0.05 10.99
N ASN A 21 20.73 0.85 10.03
CA ASN A 21 21.58 1.34 8.95
C ASN A 21 22.76 2.03 9.62
N ALA A 22 23.98 1.59 9.30
CA ALA A 22 25.19 2.16 9.84
C ALA A 22 25.43 3.54 9.22
N GLN A 23 24.60 4.52 9.59
CA GLN A 23 24.85 5.91 9.22
C GLN A 23 26.18 6.35 9.84
N LEU A 24 27.10 6.84 9.02
CA LEU A 24 28.39 7.32 9.52
C LEU A 24 28.18 8.65 10.27
N CYS A 25 27.34 9.52 9.73
CA CYS A 25 27.04 10.85 10.28
C CYS A 25 26.40 10.70 11.66
N LYS A 26 27.05 11.27 12.67
CA LYS A 26 26.55 11.25 14.07
C LYS A 26 25.42 12.25 14.34
N GLY A 27 25.17 13.17 13.42
CA GLY A 27 24.05 14.11 13.48
C GLY A 27 23.04 13.86 12.38
N SER A 28 22.38 14.92 11.89
CA SER A 28 21.37 14.80 10.85
C SER A 28 21.97 14.82 9.46
N LEU A 29 21.49 13.93 8.60
CA LEU A 29 21.76 13.95 7.16
C LEU A 29 20.70 14.78 6.43
N GLY A 30 21.09 15.42 5.34
CA GLY A 30 20.15 15.97 4.37
C GLY A 30 19.74 14.98 3.30
N ASP A 31 18.98 15.50 2.33
CA ASP A 31 18.68 14.76 1.12
C ASP A 31 19.96 14.56 0.28
N PRO A 32 20.10 13.43 -0.41
CA PRO A 32 21.27 13.18 -1.24
C PRO A 32 21.34 14.12 -2.46
N ILE A 33 22.51 14.72 -2.65
CA ILE A 33 22.88 15.43 -3.88
C ILE A 33 23.29 14.42 -4.95
N VAL A 34 23.99 13.37 -4.52
CA VAL A 34 24.27 12.19 -5.34
C VAL A 34 23.52 11.02 -4.74
N ASN A 35 22.74 10.31 -5.57
CA ASN A 35 22.05 9.08 -5.21
C ASN A 35 22.04 8.14 -6.41
N ILE A 36 23.02 7.25 -6.50
CA ILE A 36 23.22 6.37 -7.66
C ILE A 36 23.00 4.93 -7.21
N THR A 37 21.89 4.37 -7.66
CA THR A 37 21.52 2.96 -7.52
C THR A 37 21.70 2.19 -8.84
N PHE A 38 22.32 2.83 -9.84
CA PHE A 38 22.47 2.36 -11.23
C PHE A 38 21.17 2.02 -12.00
N GLY A 39 20.00 2.03 -11.36
CA GLY A 39 18.68 1.79 -11.95
C GLY A 39 18.21 0.34 -11.81
N SER A 40 17.36 -0.10 -12.74
CA SER A 40 16.88 -1.49 -12.81
C SER A 40 16.47 -1.89 -14.23
N GLY A 41 16.43 -3.20 -14.52
CA GLY A 41 15.94 -3.70 -15.80
C GLY A 41 16.58 -4.99 -16.32
N THR A 42 16.74 -5.08 -17.64
CA THR A 42 17.35 -6.22 -18.36
C THR A 42 18.82 -6.44 -17.99
N ASN A 43 19.30 -7.67 -18.03
CA ASN A 43 20.68 -8.00 -17.66
C ASN A 43 21.54 -8.38 -18.89
N PRO A 44 22.65 -7.68 -19.18
CA PRO A 44 23.17 -6.48 -18.53
C PRO A 44 22.40 -5.19 -18.91
N GLY A 45 22.53 -4.18 -18.06
CA GLY A 45 22.05 -2.81 -18.26
C GLY A 45 22.97 -1.98 -19.17
N LYS A 46 22.65 -0.69 -19.33
CA LYS A 46 23.36 0.22 -20.24
C LYS A 46 24.71 0.68 -19.67
N SER A 47 25.62 1.10 -20.55
CA SER A 47 26.88 1.72 -20.16
C SER A 47 26.67 3.02 -19.40
N LEU A 48 27.62 3.36 -18.52
CA LEU A 48 27.72 4.71 -17.97
C LEU A 48 28.08 5.71 -19.08
N ILE A 49 27.95 7.01 -18.78
CA ILE A 49 28.44 8.06 -19.68
C ILE A 49 29.96 7.94 -19.86
N ALA A 50 30.48 8.26 -21.05
CA ALA A 50 31.86 7.95 -21.43
C ALA A 50 32.95 8.55 -20.51
N ALA A 51 32.66 9.65 -19.81
CA ALA A 51 33.59 10.30 -18.89
C ALA A 51 33.55 9.72 -17.46
N ALA A 52 32.67 8.76 -17.18
CA ALA A 52 32.44 8.26 -15.83
C ALA A 52 33.47 7.23 -15.35
N THR A 53 34.37 6.77 -16.22
CA THR A 53 35.35 5.73 -15.87
C THR A 53 36.46 5.64 -16.91
N THR A 54 37.64 5.17 -16.51
CA THR A 54 38.72 4.80 -17.44
C THR A 54 38.56 3.38 -17.99
N TYR A 55 37.59 2.62 -17.48
CA TYR A 55 37.32 1.24 -17.87
C TYR A 55 36.42 1.17 -19.10
N GLN A 56 36.55 0.09 -19.88
CA GLN A 56 35.70 -0.11 -21.07
C GLN A 56 34.41 -0.83 -20.69
N TYR A 57 33.27 -0.40 -21.24
CA TYR A 57 32.02 -1.11 -21.01
C TYR A 57 32.00 -2.44 -21.80
N GLN A 58 31.55 -3.51 -21.16
CA GLN A 58 31.27 -4.79 -21.81
C GLN A 58 29.87 -5.25 -21.45
N ALA A 59 29.04 -5.50 -22.46
CA ALA A 59 27.71 -6.10 -22.30
C ALA A 59 27.80 -7.61 -21.96
N SER A 60 28.40 -7.91 -20.82
CA SER A 60 28.57 -9.25 -20.24
C SER A 60 28.35 -9.16 -18.74
N VAL A 61 27.81 -10.22 -18.12
CA VAL A 61 27.71 -10.34 -16.65
C VAL A 61 29.02 -10.82 -16.01
N CYS A 62 30.02 -11.15 -16.84
CA CYS A 62 31.38 -11.46 -16.45
C CYS A 62 32.32 -10.66 -17.37
N PRO A 63 32.55 -9.36 -17.11
CA PRO A 63 33.42 -8.53 -17.93
C PRO A 63 34.90 -8.96 -17.78
N ASN A 64 35.70 -8.80 -18.82
CA ASN A 64 37.14 -9.09 -18.81
C ASN A 64 37.94 -8.01 -18.05
N ASP A 65 39.21 -8.28 -17.74
CA ASP A 65 40.10 -7.35 -17.03
C ASP A 65 40.16 -5.98 -17.73
N GLY A 66 39.97 -4.92 -16.95
CA GLY A 66 39.88 -3.54 -17.46
C GLY A 66 38.53 -3.16 -18.05
N PHE A 67 37.53 -4.03 -17.93
CA PHE A 67 36.15 -3.74 -18.30
C PHE A 67 35.22 -3.65 -17.09
N TYR A 68 34.11 -2.96 -17.30
CA TYR A 68 33.01 -2.89 -16.35
C TYR A 68 31.69 -3.27 -17.04
N THR A 69 30.70 -3.62 -16.24
CA THR A 69 29.31 -3.76 -16.68
C THR A 69 28.37 -3.15 -15.63
N VAL A 70 27.12 -2.92 -16.02
CA VAL A 70 26.02 -2.61 -15.10
C VAL A 70 25.05 -3.77 -15.22
N CYS A 71 24.72 -4.45 -14.13
CA CYS A 71 23.96 -5.70 -14.17
C CYS A 71 23.14 -5.89 -12.91
N ASN A 72 22.10 -6.73 -12.98
CA ASN A 72 21.27 -7.04 -11.81
C ASN A 72 21.63 -8.37 -11.15
N SER A 73 22.50 -9.16 -11.79
CA SER A 73 22.94 -10.46 -11.31
C SER A 73 24.16 -10.97 -12.07
N THR A 74 24.92 -11.85 -11.41
CA THR A 74 26.06 -12.59 -11.95
C THR A 74 25.96 -14.07 -11.62
N SER A 75 26.54 -14.93 -12.47
CA SER A 75 26.65 -16.36 -12.20
C SER A 75 27.79 -16.99 -12.98
N GLY A 76 28.55 -17.90 -12.35
CA GLY A 76 29.51 -18.75 -13.07
C GLY A 76 30.74 -18.03 -13.63
N CYS A 77 31.06 -16.82 -13.15
CA CYS A 77 32.17 -16.05 -13.70
C CYS A 77 33.53 -16.68 -13.34
N PHE A 78 34.38 -16.83 -14.36
CA PHE A 78 35.77 -17.29 -14.24
C PHE A 78 35.93 -18.59 -13.45
N SER A 79 35.19 -19.63 -13.86
CA SER A 79 35.19 -20.95 -13.20
C SER A 79 34.81 -20.86 -11.71
N ASP A 80 33.77 -20.09 -11.40
CA ASP A 80 33.27 -19.81 -10.05
C ASP A 80 34.30 -19.13 -9.11
N SER A 81 35.29 -18.44 -9.68
CA SER A 81 36.21 -17.61 -8.88
C SER A 81 35.49 -16.43 -8.22
N TRP A 82 34.40 -15.95 -8.83
CA TRP A 82 33.56 -14.90 -8.25
C TRP A 82 32.34 -15.46 -7.52
N HIS A 83 31.88 -14.74 -6.51
CA HIS A 83 30.55 -14.93 -5.93
C HIS A 83 29.46 -14.68 -6.99
N THR A 84 28.43 -15.52 -6.95
CA THR A 84 27.17 -15.27 -7.64
C THR A 84 26.42 -14.19 -6.85
N LEU A 85 26.13 -13.06 -7.48
CA LEU A 85 25.26 -12.02 -6.95
C LEU A 85 23.88 -12.18 -7.59
N SER A 86 22.84 -12.42 -6.79
CA SER A 86 21.47 -12.62 -7.27
C SER A 86 20.63 -11.34 -7.31
N ALA A 87 21.11 -10.28 -6.67
CA ALA A 87 20.47 -8.99 -6.58
C ALA A 87 21.52 -7.91 -6.26
N ASP A 88 21.13 -6.65 -6.46
CA ASP A 88 21.84 -5.47 -5.99
C ASP A 88 21.74 -5.29 -4.47
N HIS A 89 22.34 -4.23 -3.95
CA HIS A 89 22.26 -3.90 -2.52
C HIS A 89 20.95 -3.17 -2.19
N THR A 90 20.47 -2.29 -3.08
CA THR A 90 19.25 -1.50 -2.86
C THR A 90 18.01 -2.39 -2.60
N GLY A 91 17.98 -3.60 -3.16
CA GLY A 91 16.97 -4.61 -2.88
C GLY A 91 15.68 -4.46 -3.70
N ASN A 92 15.70 -3.64 -4.75
CA ASN A 92 14.58 -3.53 -5.69
C ASN A 92 14.61 -4.66 -6.72
N THR A 93 13.43 -4.98 -7.26
CA THR A 93 13.30 -6.00 -8.31
C THR A 93 14.14 -5.63 -9.53
N ASN A 94 15.02 -6.55 -9.95
CA ASN A 94 15.96 -6.37 -11.06
C ASN A 94 16.84 -5.12 -10.93
N GLY A 95 17.14 -4.70 -9.70
CA GLY A 95 18.02 -3.56 -9.43
C GLY A 95 19.45 -3.80 -9.88
N TYR A 96 20.10 -2.75 -10.35
CA TYR A 96 21.42 -2.82 -10.95
C TYR A 96 22.51 -2.46 -9.96
N PHE A 97 23.66 -3.09 -10.11
CA PHE A 97 24.93 -2.67 -9.52
C PHE A 97 25.99 -2.58 -10.63
N MET A 98 27.05 -1.82 -10.37
CA MET A 98 28.22 -1.78 -11.25
C MET A 98 29.19 -2.90 -10.88
N LEU A 99 29.61 -3.70 -11.86
CA LEU A 99 30.71 -4.65 -11.72
C LEU A 99 31.95 -4.12 -12.39
N VAL A 100 33.08 -4.29 -11.72
CA VAL A 100 34.39 -3.91 -12.24
C VAL A 100 35.31 -5.11 -12.15
N ASN A 101 35.76 -5.59 -13.31
CA ASN A 101 36.90 -6.50 -13.37
C ASN A 101 38.16 -5.63 -13.52
N ALA A 102 38.99 -5.64 -12.48
CA ALA A 102 40.07 -4.67 -12.34
C ALA A 102 41.11 -4.78 -13.47
N SER A 103 41.60 -3.64 -13.97
CA SER A 103 42.71 -3.64 -14.92
C SER A 103 44.03 -3.97 -14.22
N TYR A 104 44.99 -4.54 -14.96
CA TYR A 104 46.34 -4.78 -14.45
C TYR A 104 47.02 -3.52 -13.88
N GLN A 105 46.79 -2.36 -14.51
CA GLN A 105 47.22 -1.07 -13.98
C GLN A 105 46.08 -0.42 -13.19
N PRO A 106 46.35 0.18 -12.01
CA PRO A 106 45.36 0.97 -11.29
C PRO A 106 44.70 2.02 -12.17
N GLY A 107 43.37 2.12 -12.07
CA GLY A 107 42.56 3.03 -12.87
C GLY A 107 41.33 3.50 -12.11
N ALA A 108 40.78 4.65 -12.52
CA ALA A 108 39.56 5.18 -11.93
C ALA A 108 38.36 4.44 -12.51
N PHE A 109 37.76 3.54 -11.73
CA PHE A 109 36.59 2.79 -12.17
C PHE A 109 35.30 3.61 -12.06
N TYR A 110 35.30 4.69 -11.29
CA TYR A 110 34.21 5.64 -11.24
C TYR A 110 34.73 7.08 -11.10
N LEU A 111 34.15 8.00 -11.84
CA LEU A 111 34.45 9.43 -11.86
C LEU A 111 33.17 10.22 -12.11
N ASP A 112 32.87 11.21 -11.29
CA ASP A 112 31.76 12.11 -11.56
C ASP A 112 32.01 13.53 -11.00
N THR A 113 31.51 14.54 -11.69
CA THR A 113 31.53 15.92 -11.20
C THR A 113 30.20 16.24 -10.53
N VAL A 114 30.22 16.27 -9.21
CA VAL A 114 29.09 16.68 -8.38
C VAL A 114 29.00 18.19 -8.37
N ARG A 115 27.89 18.73 -8.83
CA ARG A 115 27.64 20.17 -8.95
C ARG A 115 26.60 20.66 -7.97
N GLY A 116 26.64 21.94 -7.64
CA GLY A 116 25.63 22.57 -6.79
C GLY A 116 25.74 22.16 -5.32
N ILE A 117 26.94 21.76 -4.87
CA ILE A 117 27.24 21.60 -3.45
C ILE A 117 27.48 22.99 -2.84
N CYS A 118 27.45 23.09 -1.51
CA CYS A 118 27.65 24.36 -0.82
C CYS A 118 29.05 24.51 -0.27
N SER A 119 29.50 25.76 -0.19
CA SER A 119 30.74 26.11 0.49
C SER A 119 30.63 25.93 2.01
N ASN A 120 31.77 25.66 2.65
CA ASN A 120 31.86 25.50 4.11
C ASN A 120 30.81 24.53 4.68
N THR A 121 30.52 23.46 3.93
CA THR A 121 29.50 22.47 4.29
C THR A 121 30.15 21.11 4.38
N THR A 122 29.86 20.39 5.47
CA THR A 122 30.32 19.03 5.65
C THR A 122 29.38 18.08 4.92
N PHE A 123 29.97 17.18 4.14
CA PHE A 123 29.26 16.12 3.42
C PHE A 123 29.74 14.76 3.89
N GLU A 124 28.81 13.82 3.92
CA GLU A 124 29.07 12.39 3.98
C GLU A 124 29.08 11.85 2.56
N PHE A 125 30.19 11.19 2.19
CA PHE A 125 30.23 10.26 1.06
C PHE A 125 30.03 8.85 1.60
N ALA A 126 29.18 8.06 0.94
CA ALA A 126 29.07 6.63 1.19
C ALA A 126 28.81 5.84 -0.10
N ALA A 127 29.27 4.60 -0.14
CA ALA A 127 28.95 3.63 -1.19
C ALA A 127 28.96 2.22 -0.61
N TRP A 128 28.27 1.28 -1.26
CA TRP A 128 28.30 -0.13 -0.92
C TRP A 128 29.22 -0.89 -1.87
N VAL A 129 30.12 -1.67 -1.31
CA VAL A 129 31.12 -2.43 -2.06
C VAL A 129 31.05 -3.90 -1.66
N CYS A 130 31.11 -4.79 -2.65
CA CYS A 130 31.29 -6.21 -2.45
C CYS A 130 32.60 -6.66 -3.11
N ASN A 131 33.45 -7.37 -2.35
CA ASN A 131 34.53 -8.13 -2.96
C ASN A 131 33.92 -9.36 -3.66
N LEU A 132 34.16 -9.50 -4.96
CA LEU A 132 33.60 -10.60 -5.74
C LEU A 132 34.37 -11.90 -5.53
N LEU A 133 35.64 -11.83 -5.14
CA LEU A 133 36.52 -12.98 -5.10
C LEU A 133 36.15 -13.96 -3.97
N ARG A 134 36.02 -15.25 -4.31
CA ARG A 134 35.83 -16.32 -3.33
C ARG A 134 37.15 -16.71 -2.65
N PRO A 135 37.15 -17.16 -1.39
CA PRO A 135 38.36 -17.58 -0.69
C PRO A 135 39.15 -18.72 -1.38
N SER A 136 38.47 -19.61 -2.10
CA SER A 136 39.09 -20.72 -2.83
C SER A 136 39.62 -20.35 -4.21
N ALA A 137 39.27 -19.16 -4.72
CA ALA A 137 39.72 -18.71 -6.03
C ALA A 137 41.25 -18.51 -6.05
N CYS A 138 41.86 -18.59 -7.23
CA CYS A 138 43.29 -18.34 -7.40
C CYS A 138 44.19 -19.20 -6.49
N SER A 139 43.78 -20.45 -6.23
CA SER A 139 44.44 -21.37 -5.29
C SER A 139 44.62 -20.80 -3.88
N GLY A 140 43.68 -19.93 -3.45
CA GLY A 140 43.72 -19.26 -2.15
C GLY A 140 44.66 -18.05 -2.07
N ASN A 141 45.24 -17.62 -3.19
CA ASN A 141 46.18 -16.49 -3.26
C ASN A 141 45.65 -15.35 -4.16
N GLY A 142 44.33 -15.15 -4.19
CA GLY A 142 43.75 -14.10 -5.00
C GLY A 142 44.03 -12.71 -4.44
N ILE A 143 43.98 -11.71 -5.31
CA ILE A 143 44.28 -10.32 -4.95
C ILE A 143 43.03 -9.70 -4.31
N GLU A 144 43.19 -9.11 -3.13
CA GLU A 144 42.10 -8.43 -2.43
C GLU A 144 41.93 -7.00 -2.98
N PRO A 145 40.69 -6.55 -3.24
CA PRO A 145 40.44 -5.16 -3.60
C PRO A 145 40.95 -4.17 -2.56
N ASN A 146 41.57 -3.09 -3.02
CA ASN A 146 42.01 -2.00 -2.15
C ASN A 146 41.62 -0.68 -2.81
N LEU A 147 40.61 0.00 -2.28
CA LEU A 147 40.00 1.14 -2.96
C LEU A 147 40.43 2.45 -2.32
N THR A 148 40.65 3.45 -3.16
CA THR A 148 40.77 4.85 -2.75
C THR A 148 39.64 5.67 -3.34
N PHE A 149 38.92 6.35 -2.46
CA PHE A 149 37.90 7.33 -2.78
C PHE A 149 38.49 8.71 -2.54
N SER A 150 38.42 9.61 -3.51
CA SER A 150 38.86 10.99 -3.39
C SER A 150 37.76 11.97 -3.74
N ILE A 151 37.72 13.07 -3.00
CA ILE A 151 37.01 14.28 -3.37
C ILE A 151 38.05 15.29 -3.84
N GLU A 152 37.91 15.76 -5.07
CA GLU A 152 38.81 16.68 -5.73
C GLU A 152 38.08 17.96 -6.10
N LYS A 153 38.79 19.08 -6.18
CA LYS A 153 38.31 20.25 -6.93
C LYS A 153 38.34 19.94 -8.42
N THR A 154 37.63 20.73 -9.21
CA THR A 154 37.62 20.60 -10.68
C THR A 154 38.98 20.87 -11.34
N ASP A 155 39.91 21.53 -10.64
CA ASP A 155 41.31 21.71 -11.06
C ASP A 155 42.23 20.51 -10.74
N GLY A 156 41.69 19.45 -10.12
CA GLY A 156 42.42 18.25 -9.72
C GLY A 156 43.03 18.29 -8.31
N THR A 157 42.87 19.40 -7.56
CA THR A 157 43.33 19.48 -6.17
C THR A 157 42.52 18.55 -5.29
N VAL A 158 43.17 17.59 -4.64
CA VAL A 158 42.51 16.67 -3.68
C VAL A 158 42.12 17.42 -2.41
N LEU A 159 40.83 17.35 -2.04
CA LEU A 159 40.27 17.89 -0.80
C LEU A 159 40.29 16.88 0.34
N SER A 160 39.97 15.62 0.06
CA SER A 160 39.94 14.55 1.04
C SER A 160 40.05 13.18 0.36
N THR A 161 40.57 12.20 1.08
CA THR A 161 40.73 10.83 0.60
C THR A 161 40.36 9.83 1.67
N PHE A 162 39.80 8.70 1.26
CA PHE A 162 39.58 7.53 2.10
C PHE A 162 40.14 6.29 1.42
N ASN A 163 40.94 5.50 2.15
CA ASN A 163 41.46 4.23 1.69
C ASN A 163 40.80 3.11 2.50
N THR A 164 40.27 2.09 1.83
CA THR A 164 39.55 0.99 2.48
C THR A 164 40.48 0.02 3.21
N GLY A 165 41.78 0.08 2.96
CA GLY A 165 42.67 -1.08 3.09
C GLY A 165 42.25 -2.19 2.13
N ASN A 166 42.80 -3.37 2.33
CA ASN A 166 42.32 -4.55 1.63
C ASN A 166 40.91 -4.93 2.10
N ILE A 167 40.05 -5.25 1.16
CA ILE A 167 38.70 -5.77 1.39
C ILE A 167 38.79 -7.29 1.33
N PRO A 168 38.77 -8.01 2.47
CA PRO A 168 39.03 -9.44 2.49
C PRO A 168 37.93 -10.24 1.79
N THR A 169 38.27 -11.43 1.29
CA THR A 169 37.30 -12.40 0.76
C THR A 169 36.39 -12.94 1.87
N THR A 170 35.16 -13.30 1.52
CA THR A 170 34.17 -13.85 2.46
C THR A 170 33.63 -15.19 1.95
N SER A 171 33.10 -16.06 2.82
CA SER A 171 32.57 -17.36 2.40
C SER A 171 31.28 -17.25 1.55
N SER A 172 30.56 -16.15 1.71
CA SER A 172 29.36 -15.75 0.95
C SER A 172 29.50 -14.29 0.50
N PRO A 173 28.82 -13.85 -0.58
CA PRO A 173 28.86 -12.45 -0.98
C PRO A 173 28.41 -11.54 0.18
N SER A 174 29.13 -10.46 0.40
CA SER A 174 28.88 -9.51 1.48
C SER A 174 29.10 -8.09 1.00
N TRP A 175 28.02 -7.31 1.01
CA TRP A 175 28.07 -5.88 0.79
C TRP A 175 28.53 -5.18 2.07
N LYS A 176 29.52 -4.30 1.94
CA LYS A 176 30.04 -3.47 3.01
C LYS A 176 29.95 -2.01 2.64
N GLN A 177 29.33 -1.21 3.51
CA GLN A 177 29.32 0.22 3.35
C GLN A 177 30.71 0.79 3.65
N VAL A 178 31.19 1.65 2.76
CA VAL A 178 32.40 2.45 2.89
C VAL A 178 32.03 3.92 2.76
N GLY A 179 32.72 4.79 3.49
CA GLY A 179 32.41 6.20 3.46
C GLY A 179 33.28 7.03 4.38
N PHE A 180 33.21 8.35 4.20
CA PHE A 180 33.99 9.32 4.96
C PHE A 180 33.36 10.72 4.86
N PHE A 181 33.87 11.63 5.67
CA PHE A 181 33.46 13.03 5.67
C PHE A 181 34.49 13.92 4.99
N PHE A 182 34.01 14.99 4.39
CA PHE A 182 34.84 16.12 4.01
C PHE A 182 34.05 17.40 4.17
N THR A 183 34.75 18.51 4.32
CA THR A 183 34.15 19.85 4.36
C THR A 183 34.64 20.61 3.14
N THR A 184 33.71 21.19 2.38
CA THR A 184 34.05 22.03 1.24
C THR A 184 34.73 23.32 1.70
N PRO A 185 35.81 23.75 1.04
CA PRO A 185 36.35 25.09 1.28
C PRO A 185 35.36 26.19 0.90
N VAL A 186 35.60 27.40 1.39
CA VAL A 186 34.85 28.60 0.99
C VAL A 186 34.93 28.79 -0.54
N GLY A 187 33.79 29.05 -1.18
CA GLY A 187 33.68 29.29 -2.63
C GLY A 187 33.72 28.04 -3.51
N VAL A 188 33.85 26.83 -2.96
CA VAL A 188 33.79 25.59 -3.74
C VAL A 188 32.34 25.11 -3.82
N THR A 189 31.79 25.09 -5.04
CA THR A 189 30.41 24.67 -5.32
C THR A 189 30.30 23.41 -6.17
N ASP A 190 31.43 22.93 -6.69
CA ASP A 190 31.53 21.71 -7.48
C ASP A 190 32.75 20.89 -7.00
N VAL A 191 32.61 19.57 -6.97
CA VAL A 191 33.71 18.63 -6.68
C VAL A 191 33.68 17.46 -7.65
N VAL A 192 34.83 16.81 -7.80
CA VAL A 192 34.98 15.56 -8.53
C VAL A 192 35.09 14.43 -7.53
N LEU A 193 34.17 13.46 -7.62
CA LEU A 193 34.23 12.20 -6.91
C LEU A 193 34.99 11.19 -7.79
N ARG A 194 36.10 10.66 -7.28
CA ARG A 194 36.91 9.67 -7.98
C ARG A 194 37.09 8.42 -7.12
N MET A 195 36.95 7.26 -7.75
CA MET A 195 37.14 5.96 -7.11
C MET A 195 38.16 5.16 -7.91
N VAL A 196 39.25 4.77 -7.26
CA VAL A 196 40.39 4.07 -7.84
C VAL A 196 40.58 2.75 -7.12
N ASN A 197 40.88 1.71 -7.89
CA ASN A 197 41.34 0.46 -7.32
C ASN A 197 42.89 0.45 -7.32
N ASN A 198 43.48 0.43 -6.13
CA ASN A 198 44.92 0.57 -5.90
C ASN A 198 45.69 -0.72 -6.14
N ALA A 199 45.05 -1.88 -5.98
CA ALA A 199 45.71 -3.14 -6.21
C ALA A 199 45.91 -3.36 -7.72
N PRO A 200 47.02 -3.99 -8.15
CA PRO A 200 47.18 -4.40 -9.55
C PRO A 200 46.13 -5.47 -9.90
N GLY A 201 45.59 -5.42 -11.12
CA GLY A 201 44.70 -6.46 -11.63
C GLY A 201 45.40 -7.82 -11.81
N GLY A 202 44.62 -8.86 -12.08
CA GLY A 202 45.06 -10.25 -12.15
C GLY A 202 43.96 -11.19 -11.67
N CYS A 203 44.32 -12.27 -10.97
CA CYS A 203 43.31 -13.16 -10.39
C CYS A 203 42.75 -12.56 -9.10
N GLY A 204 41.63 -11.85 -9.21
CA GLY A 204 40.98 -11.11 -8.12
C GLY A 204 41.06 -9.61 -8.31
N ASN A 205 40.90 -8.86 -7.23
CA ASN A 205 40.80 -7.40 -7.22
C ASN A 205 39.48 -6.86 -7.81
N ASP A 206 38.49 -7.73 -7.98
CA ASP A 206 37.22 -7.42 -8.64
C ASP A 206 36.14 -7.03 -7.64
N ILE A 207 35.33 -6.04 -8.00
CA ILE A 207 34.33 -5.48 -7.09
C ILE A 207 32.95 -5.35 -7.75
N ALA A 208 31.92 -5.43 -6.90
CA ALA A 208 30.63 -4.81 -7.19
C ALA A 208 30.51 -3.51 -6.37
N LEU A 209 29.90 -2.49 -6.97
CA LEU A 209 29.67 -1.17 -6.41
C LEU A 209 28.20 -0.81 -6.58
N ASP A 210 27.58 -0.31 -5.51
CA ASP A 210 26.19 0.10 -5.50
C ASP A 210 25.92 1.24 -4.51
N ASP A 211 24.76 1.88 -4.60
CA ASP A 211 24.23 2.86 -3.65
C ASP A 211 25.24 3.99 -3.29
N ILE A 212 25.77 4.66 -4.32
CA ILE A 212 26.68 5.79 -4.14
C ILE A 212 25.87 7.01 -3.70
N THR A 213 26.21 7.56 -2.53
CA THR A 213 25.54 8.72 -1.96
C THR A 213 26.50 9.82 -1.56
N LEU A 214 26.04 11.06 -1.76
CA LEU A 214 26.67 12.26 -1.21
C LEU A 214 25.58 13.11 -0.55
N ARG A 215 25.67 13.30 0.76
CA ARG A 215 24.63 13.95 1.57
C ARG A 215 25.25 14.99 2.49
N PRO A 216 24.65 16.16 2.70
CA PRO A 216 25.14 17.08 3.73
C PRO A 216 24.97 16.41 5.11
N CYS A 217 25.96 16.57 5.97
CA CYS A 217 25.97 16.07 7.34
C CYS A 217 26.23 17.24 8.29
N GLY A 218 25.42 17.36 9.32
CA GLY A 218 25.44 18.48 10.24
C GLY A 218 25.02 18.07 11.64
N PRO A 219 24.80 19.04 12.55
CA PRO A 219 24.35 18.77 13.90
C PRO A 219 23.04 17.98 13.91
N ASP A 220 22.82 17.23 14.98
CA ASP A 220 21.58 16.50 15.20
C ASP A 220 20.39 17.49 15.31
N ILE A 221 19.34 17.23 14.55
CA ILE A 221 18.08 17.99 14.57
C ILE A 221 17.01 17.07 15.11
N LYS A 222 16.46 17.44 16.26
CA LYS A 222 15.36 16.71 16.90
C LYS A 222 14.07 17.45 16.70
N THR A 223 13.02 16.73 16.33
CA THR A 223 11.66 17.26 16.24
C THR A 223 10.74 16.49 17.17
N SER A 224 9.67 17.14 17.63
CA SER A 224 8.60 16.47 18.37
C SER A 224 7.24 17.16 18.21
N ILE A 225 6.18 16.44 18.55
CA ILE A 225 4.82 17.00 18.67
C ILE A 225 4.60 17.36 20.12
N VAL A 226 4.23 18.61 20.41
CA VAL A 226 3.93 19.06 21.79
C VAL A 226 2.79 18.22 22.36
N GLY A 227 3.05 17.59 23.51
CA GLY A 227 2.06 16.78 24.23
C GLY A 227 1.91 15.34 23.74
N ALA A 228 2.61 14.91 22.69
CA ALA A 228 2.63 13.52 22.26
C ALA A 228 3.82 12.75 22.84
N SER A 229 3.66 11.44 23.01
CA SER A 229 4.73 10.53 23.46
C SER A 229 5.64 10.05 22.33
N SER A 230 5.28 10.33 21.08
CA SER A 230 6.05 9.92 19.89
C SER A 230 5.95 10.98 18.78
N ASN A 231 6.79 10.83 17.76
CA ASN A 231 6.74 11.66 16.54
C ASN A 231 5.69 11.18 15.53
N SER A 232 4.78 10.29 15.95
CA SER A 232 3.65 9.84 15.16
C SER A 232 2.36 9.97 15.95
N VAL A 233 1.35 10.58 15.34
CA VAL A 233 -0.01 10.63 15.88
C VAL A 233 -1.00 10.24 14.78
N SER A 234 -2.17 9.76 15.17
CA SER A 234 -3.22 9.44 14.23
C SER A 234 -4.59 9.83 14.77
N PHE A 235 -5.49 10.22 13.87
CA PHE A 235 -6.89 10.53 14.18
C PHE A 235 -7.77 10.17 12.99
N CYS A 236 -9.09 10.37 13.10
CA CYS A 236 -10.04 9.90 12.11
C CYS A 236 -10.46 11.00 11.13
N GLU A 237 -10.75 10.61 9.89
CA GLU A 237 -11.28 11.51 8.88
C GLU A 237 -12.56 12.22 9.39
N GLY A 238 -12.72 13.49 9.06
CA GLY A 238 -13.84 14.31 9.54
C GLY A 238 -13.58 15.01 10.87
N GLU A 239 -12.49 14.69 11.57
CA GLU A 239 -12.07 15.41 12.78
C GLU A 239 -11.11 16.55 12.44
N ALA A 240 -11.20 17.65 13.18
CA ALA A 240 -10.25 18.75 13.08
C ALA A 240 -9.26 18.70 14.23
N HIS A 241 -7.97 18.80 13.92
CA HIS A 241 -6.88 18.77 14.90
C HIS A 241 -5.91 19.93 14.69
N THR A 242 -5.35 20.43 15.79
CA THR A 242 -4.25 21.39 15.77
C THR A 242 -3.09 20.83 16.56
N TYR A 243 -1.92 20.83 15.96
CA TYR A 243 -0.68 20.41 16.61
C TYR A 243 0.33 21.55 16.60
N THR A 244 1.12 21.64 17.66
CA THR A 244 2.34 22.44 17.66
C THR A 244 3.51 21.47 17.53
N LEU A 245 4.29 21.61 16.46
CA LEU A 245 5.54 20.89 16.28
C LEU A 245 6.68 21.75 16.83
N THR A 246 7.68 21.11 17.42
CA THR A 246 8.90 21.77 17.85
C THR A 246 10.11 21.12 17.19
N GLY A 247 11.17 21.89 17.04
CA GLY A 247 12.45 21.43 16.56
C GLY A 247 13.60 22.10 17.29
N THR A 248 14.63 21.32 17.59
CA THR A 248 15.84 21.75 18.27
C THR A 248 17.04 21.32 17.43
N VAL A 249 17.91 22.27 17.09
CA VAL A 249 19.19 22.00 16.44
C VAL A 249 20.27 21.96 17.52
N MET A 250 20.97 20.84 17.62
CA MET A 250 22.08 20.69 18.56
C MET A 250 23.26 21.58 18.15
N ALA A 251 24.18 21.83 19.08
CA ALA A 251 25.34 22.68 18.81
C ALA A 251 26.21 22.12 17.66
N GLY A 252 26.65 23.01 16.77
CA GLY A 252 27.59 22.70 15.70
C GLY A 252 27.46 23.58 14.46
N TYR A 253 26.35 24.32 14.32
CA TYR A 253 26.27 25.48 13.43
C TYR A 253 26.58 26.77 14.20
N THR A 254 27.21 27.73 13.52
CA THR A 254 27.55 29.05 14.04
C THR A 254 26.34 29.98 14.03
N ASN A 255 25.61 30.00 12.91
CA ASN A 255 24.39 30.79 12.74
C ASN A 255 23.36 29.99 11.93
N PRO A 256 22.62 29.06 12.56
CA PRO A 256 21.70 28.18 11.87
C PRO A 256 20.47 28.95 11.34
N SER A 257 20.17 28.75 10.06
CA SER A 257 18.88 29.06 9.47
C SER A 257 18.02 27.80 9.39
N LEU A 258 16.71 27.97 9.62
CA LEU A 258 15.75 26.88 9.71
C LEU A 258 14.68 26.98 8.62
N GLN A 259 14.17 25.84 8.18
CA GLN A 259 13.04 25.77 7.26
C GLN A 259 12.23 24.49 7.51
N TRP A 260 10.95 24.63 7.86
CA TRP A 260 10.04 23.50 7.91
C TRP A 260 9.60 23.06 6.52
N GLN A 261 9.50 21.76 6.33
CA GLN A 261 9.01 21.15 5.11
C GLN A 261 7.83 20.23 5.41
N LYS A 262 6.97 20.05 4.41
CA LYS A 262 5.87 19.08 4.41
C LYS A 262 6.05 18.09 3.27
N ASN A 263 5.56 16.87 3.49
CA ASN A 263 5.41 15.86 2.45
C ASN A 263 4.11 15.11 2.73
N PHE A 264 3.13 15.30 1.86
CA PHE A 264 1.81 14.69 2.02
C PHE A 264 1.68 13.55 1.02
N ASN A 265 1.34 12.36 1.53
CA ASN A 265 1.15 11.15 0.72
C ASN A 265 2.33 10.86 -0.23
N ASP A 266 3.55 11.00 0.29
CA ASP A 266 4.80 10.75 -0.43
C ASP A 266 4.97 11.53 -1.74
N SER A 267 4.34 12.70 -1.86
CA SER A 267 4.45 13.61 -3.02
C SER A 267 5.80 14.35 -3.11
N GLY A 268 6.66 14.20 -2.10
CA GLY A 268 7.96 14.85 -2.01
C GLY A 268 7.97 16.01 -1.02
N TRP A 269 9.18 16.36 -0.57
CA TRP A 269 9.37 17.42 0.43
C TRP A 269 9.28 18.81 -0.20
N VAL A 270 8.43 19.66 0.36
CA VAL A 270 8.23 21.04 -0.08
C VAL A 270 8.35 21.98 1.12
N ASP A 271 9.04 23.11 0.93
CA ASP A 271 9.17 24.17 1.93
C ASP A 271 7.80 24.75 2.28
N ILE A 272 7.55 24.95 3.58
CA ILE A 272 6.39 25.68 4.08
C ILE A 272 6.78 27.17 4.11
N PRO A 273 6.15 28.04 3.30
CA PRO A 273 6.56 29.43 3.19
C PRO A 273 6.58 30.16 4.54
N GLY A 274 7.71 30.80 4.87
CA GLY A 274 7.89 31.59 6.10
C GLY A 274 8.05 30.79 7.39
N ALA A 275 8.06 29.45 7.33
CA ALA A 275 8.20 28.60 8.50
C ALA A 275 9.66 28.40 8.92
N HIS A 276 10.29 29.47 9.41
CA HIS A 276 11.71 29.48 9.81
C HIS A 276 11.93 29.45 11.35
N ALA A 277 10.86 29.28 12.12
CA ALA A 277 10.93 29.20 13.57
C ALA A 277 11.23 27.76 14.05
N THR A 278 11.67 27.64 15.30
CA THR A 278 11.81 26.34 15.99
C THR A 278 10.45 25.70 16.30
N THR A 279 9.35 26.40 16.10
CA THR A 279 7.99 25.88 16.27
C THR A 279 7.17 26.05 15.00
N LEU A 280 6.24 25.12 14.76
CA LEU A 280 5.29 25.18 13.66
C LEU A 280 3.90 24.81 14.17
N ALA A 281 2.94 25.72 14.00
CA ALA A 281 1.52 25.41 14.21
C ALA A 281 0.96 24.74 12.94
N VAL A 282 0.40 23.54 13.10
CA VAL A 282 -0.19 22.75 12.04
C VAL A 282 -1.69 22.64 12.29
N ASN A 283 -2.48 23.18 11.37
CA ASN A 283 -3.94 23.11 11.41
C ASN A 283 -4.43 22.08 10.38
N LEU A 284 -5.12 21.05 10.85
CA LEU A 284 -5.68 19.99 10.02
C LEU A 284 -7.20 20.08 10.10
N PRO A 285 -7.86 20.68 9.08
CA PRO A 285 -9.31 20.82 9.10
C PRO A 285 -10.00 19.46 8.86
N SER A 286 -11.26 19.37 9.27
CA SER A 286 -12.12 18.18 9.08
C SER A 286 -12.33 17.77 7.62
N SER A 287 -12.00 18.64 6.66
CA SER A 287 -12.05 18.36 5.23
C SER A 287 -10.86 17.55 4.72
N MET A 288 -9.80 17.36 5.53
CA MET A 288 -8.64 16.57 5.16
C MET A 288 -9.02 15.10 5.00
N LYS A 289 -8.49 14.47 3.96
CA LYS A 289 -8.75 13.08 3.63
C LYS A 289 -7.75 12.14 4.29
N GLU A 290 -8.12 10.87 4.35
CA GLU A 290 -7.23 9.78 4.74
C GLU A 290 -5.85 9.90 4.06
N GLY A 291 -4.79 9.57 4.80
CA GLY A 291 -3.44 9.67 4.28
C GLY A 291 -2.39 9.95 5.35
N THR A 292 -1.14 10.05 4.89
CA THR A 292 0.03 10.30 5.73
C THR A 292 0.56 11.70 5.45
N TYR A 293 0.51 12.54 6.48
CA TYR A 293 0.94 13.94 6.42
C TYR A 293 2.22 14.09 7.22
N MET A 294 3.35 14.18 6.52
CA MET A 294 4.65 14.27 7.17
C MET A 294 5.17 15.71 7.21
N TYR A 295 5.89 16.02 8.27
CA TYR A 295 6.57 17.29 8.49
C TYR A 295 8.00 17.04 8.95
N ARG A 296 8.95 17.88 8.53
CA ARG A 296 10.32 17.83 9.06
C ARG A 296 10.90 19.23 9.17
N LEU A 297 11.79 19.43 10.13
CA LEU A 297 12.61 20.63 10.22
C LEU A 297 13.91 20.39 9.48
N THR A 298 14.30 21.35 8.65
CA THR A 298 15.64 21.40 8.05
C THR A 298 16.45 22.54 8.64
N ALA A 299 17.76 22.36 8.73
CA ALA A 299 18.69 23.37 9.20
C ALA A 299 19.98 23.38 8.39
N VAL A 300 20.58 24.55 8.29
CA VAL A 300 21.88 24.77 7.63
C VAL A 300 22.47 26.09 8.13
N GLU A 301 23.76 26.31 7.93
CA GLU A 301 24.34 27.65 8.08
C GLU A 301 23.61 28.67 7.20
N THR A 302 23.37 29.87 7.73
CA THR A 302 22.54 30.91 7.11
C THR A 302 22.94 31.23 5.66
N ASP A 303 24.24 31.22 5.35
CA ASP A 303 24.75 31.52 4.01
C ASP A 303 24.30 30.49 2.94
N ASN A 304 23.88 29.30 3.36
CA ASN A 304 23.54 28.17 2.48
C ASN A 304 22.04 27.84 2.46
N ILE A 305 21.18 28.61 3.15
CA ILE A 305 19.73 28.31 3.24
C ILE A 305 19.03 28.27 1.87
N GLY A 306 19.51 29.04 0.90
CA GLY A 306 18.97 29.04 -0.46
C GLY A 306 19.17 27.72 -1.22
N SER A 307 20.06 26.85 -0.76
CA SER A 307 20.34 25.56 -1.39
C SER A 307 19.73 24.42 -0.59
N THR A 308 18.67 23.80 -1.12
CA THR A 308 18.04 22.61 -0.53
C THR A 308 19.00 21.43 -0.43
N ALA A 309 19.96 21.34 -1.36
CA ALA A 309 20.98 20.30 -1.44
C ALA A 309 21.90 20.25 -0.20
N CYS A 310 21.97 21.33 0.58
CA CYS A 310 22.94 21.47 1.67
C CYS A 310 22.29 21.48 3.05
N ARG A 311 20.96 21.42 3.10
CA ARG A 311 20.22 21.40 4.35
C ARG A 311 20.26 20.01 4.94
N THR A 312 20.50 19.92 6.24
CA THR A 312 20.29 18.68 6.99
C THR A 312 18.86 18.64 7.50
N ALA A 313 18.31 17.45 7.65
CA ALA A 313 16.90 17.29 7.99
C ALA A 313 16.71 16.40 9.23
N ALA A 314 15.77 16.79 10.08
CA ALA A 314 15.29 15.93 11.15
C ALA A 314 14.56 14.70 10.58
N ASN A 315 14.47 13.65 11.40
CA ASN A 315 13.52 12.58 11.13
C ASN A 315 12.08 13.16 11.06
N PRO A 316 11.24 12.66 10.14
CA PRO A 316 9.93 13.22 9.92
C PRO A 316 8.99 12.92 11.10
N ILE A 317 8.16 13.91 11.40
CA ILE A 317 6.94 13.75 12.19
C ILE A 317 5.85 13.24 11.24
N SER A 318 5.12 12.21 11.67
CA SER A 318 4.00 11.65 10.90
C SER A 318 2.67 11.95 11.58
N ILE A 319 1.73 12.48 10.81
CA ILE A 319 0.34 12.63 11.22
C ILE A 319 -0.51 11.80 10.26
N ILE A 320 -1.15 10.77 10.77
CA ILE A 320 -1.92 9.81 9.98
C ILE A 320 -3.41 10.09 10.15
N ILE A 321 -4.11 10.33 9.04
CA ILE A 321 -5.57 10.42 9.03
C ILE A 321 -6.11 9.07 8.57
N ASN A 322 -6.84 8.41 9.47
CA ASN A 322 -7.45 7.12 9.19
C ASN A 322 -8.84 7.31 8.59
N PRO A 323 -9.21 6.54 7.55
CA PRO A 323 -10.56 6.56 7.00
C PRO A 323 -11.59 6.11 8.03
N THR A 324 -12.76 6.75 8.03
CA THR A 324 -13.90 6.30 8.84
C THR A 324 -14.56 5.05 8.22
N PRO A 325 -15.05 4.11 9.03
CA PRO A 325 -15.77 2.96 8.49
C PRO A 325 -17.10 3.41 7.85
N TYR A 326 -17.53 2.67 6.83
CA TYR A 326 -18.81 2.84 6.16
C TYR A 326 -19.53 1.50 6.08
N ALA A 327 -20.84 1.50 6.35
CA ALA A 327 -21.72 0.34 6.28
C ALA A 327 -22.93 0.67 5.40
N ASN A 328 -23.29 -0.26 4.54
CA ASN A 328 -24.54 -0.27 3.80
C ASN A 328 -25.05 -1.71 3.74
N ALA A 329 -26.23 -1.97 4.28
CA ALA A 329 -26.82 -3.29 4.39
C ALA A 329 -27.52 -3.74 3.08
N GLY A 330 -27.61 -2.86 2.09
CA GLY A 330 -28.33 -3.07 0.86
C GLY A 330 -29.83 -2.76 1.00
N PRO A 331 -30.60 -2.88 -0.10
CA PRO A 331 -32.02 -2.55 -0.10
C PRO A 331 -32.85 -3.61 0.65
N ASP A 332 -33.95 -3.17 1.26
CA ASP A 332 -34.96 -4.07 1.84
C ASP A 332 -35.45 -5.11 0.84
N LYS A 333 -35.80 -6.31 1.35
CA LYS A 333 -36.23 -7.44 0.53
C LYS A 333 -37.58 -7.99 0.98
N THR A 334 -38.36 -8.50 0.04
CA THR A 334 -39.59 -9.25 0.32
C THR A 334 -39.44 -10.68 -0.14
N ILE A 335 -39.72 -11.63 0.75
CA ILE A 335 -39.67 -13.06 0.50
C ILE A 335 -40.96 -13.74 0.96
N LEU A 336 -41.26 -14.92 0.40
CA LEU A 336 -42.27 -15.80 0.97
C LEU A 336 -41.65 -16.61 2.11
N GLU A 337 -42.47 -17.06 3.05
CA GLU A 337 -42.01 -17.96 4.10
C GLU A 337 -41.32 -19.20 3.51
N GLY A 338 -40.11 -19.48 4.01
CA GLY A 338 -39.24 -20.58 3.57
C GLY A 338 -38.27 -20.23 2.43
N ASP A 339 -38.43 -19.09 1.77
CA ASP A 339 -37.51 -18.64 0.72
C ASP A 339 -36.24 -18.00 1.32
N VAL A 340 -35.16 -17.94 0.54
CA VAL A 340 -33.89 -17.33 0.92
C VAL A 340 -33.84 -15.87 0.45
N ALA A 341 -33.46 -14.96 1.34
CA ALA A 341 -32.98 -13.62 0.99
C ALA A 341 -31.45 -13.58 1.09
N GLN A 342 -30.82 -12.76 0.26
CA GLN A 342 -29.38 -12.50 0.30
C GLN A 342 -29.16 -11.01 0.51
N PRO A 343 -28.73 -10.54 1.69
CA PRO A 343 -28.27 -9.17 1.88
C PRO A 343 -27.09 -8.86 0.95
N GLU A 344 -26.99 -7.61 0.51
CA GLU A 344 -25.96 -7.12 -0.42
C GLU A 344 -25.10 -6.07 0.29
N GLY A 345 -24.38 -6.52 1.32
CA GLY A 345 -23.62 -5.64 2.20
C GLY A 345 -22.44 -4.98 1.49
N VAL A 346 -22.25 -3.69 1.74
CA VAL A 346 -21.02 -2.96 1.40
C VAL A 346 -20.40 -2.45 2.70
N ALA A 347 -19.14 -2.81 2.92
CA ALA A 347 -18.33 -2.30 4.02
C ALA A 347 -17.02 -1.73 3.46
N THR A 348 -16.74 -0.47 3.75
CA THR A 348 -15.48 0.19 3.34
C THR A 348 -14.86 0.94 4.51
N GLY A 349 -13.59 1.32 4.36
CA GLY A 349 -12.77 1.95 5.39
C GLY A 349 -11.41 1.28 5.52
N GLY A 350 -10.61 1.74 6.46
CA GLY A 350 -9.25 1.26 6.69
C GLY A 350 -9.22 0.26 7.82
N ASN A 351 -8.65 -0.93 7.54
CA ASN A 351 -8.49 -2.04 8.47
C ASN A 351 -9.77 -2.29 9.30
N ILE A 352 -10.80 -2.80 8.64
CA ILE A 352 -12.14 -2.95 9.20
C ILE A 352 -12.46 -4.42 9.51
N ASP A 353 -13.28 -4.62 10.53
CA ASP A 353 -14.06 -5.85 10.73
C ASP A 353 -15.52 -5.55 10.45
N TYR A 354 -16.27 -6.56 10.00
CA TYR A 354 -17.72 -6.44 9.85
C TYR A 354 -18.43 -7.70 10.30
N SER A 355 -19.68 -7.53 10.73
CA SER A 355 -20.56 -8.65 11.06
C SER A 355 -22.03 -8.28 10.93
N TRP A 356 -22.84 -9.29 10.64
CA TRP A 356 -24.28 -9.18 10.60
C TRP A 356 -24.93 -9.67 11.91
N SER A 357 -26.04 -9.04 12.27
CA SER A 357 -26.91 -9.50 13.35
C SER A 357 -28.39 -9.33 12.98
N PRO A 358 -29.32 -10.17 13.45
CA PRO A 358 -29.07 -11.39 14.22
C PRO A 358 -28.43 -12.49 13.36
N VAL A 359 -27.65 -13.37 13.99
CA VAL A 359 -27.03 -14.53 13.32
C VAL A 359 -28.05 -15.68 13.09
N LEU A 360 -29.25 -15.55 13.65
CA LEU A 360 -30.29 -16.58 13.52
C LEU A 360 -30.79 -16.66 12.07
N ASN A 361 -30.94 -17.89 11.58
CA ASN A 361 -31.33 -18.21 10.20
C ASN A 361 -30.37 -17.62 9.15
N MET A 362 -29.09 -17.48 9.50
CA MET A 362 -28.04 -16.94 8.65
C MET A 362 -26.92 -17.96 8.47
N ASN A 363 -26.38 -18.10 7.26
CA ASN A 363 -25.31 -19.05 6.99
C ASN A 363 -23.93 -18.59 7.51
N ASN A 364 -23.60 -17.29 7.41
CA ASN A 364 -22.31 -16.73 7.81
C ASN A 364 -22.41 -15.23 8.11
N ALA A 365 -22.37 -14.85 9.39
CA ALA A 365 -22.43 -13.46 9.82
C ALA A 365 -21.22 -12.61 9.41
N GLN A 366 -20.12 -13.21 8.96
CA GLN A 366 -18.90 -12.52 8.53
C GLN A 366 -18.75 -12.50 7.00
N SER A 367 -19.81 -12.83 6.26
CA SER A 367 -19.90 -12.60 4.82
C SER A 367 -20.63 -11.29 4.55
N LEU A 368 -20.18 -10.49 3.57
CA LEU A 368 -20.95 -9.32 3.13
C LEU A 368 -22.26 -9.72 2.42
N ASN A 369 -22.31 -10.92 1.85
CA ASN A 369 -23.47 -11.46 1.15
C ASN A 369 -23.93 -12.77 1.79
N PRO A 370 -24.41 -12.77 3.05
CA PRO A 370 -24.89 -13.98 3.69
C PRO A 370 -26.20 -14.45 3.04
N GLU A 371 -26.60 -15.69 3.30
CA GLU A 371 -27.95 -16.16 2.99
C GLU A 371 -28.75 -16.17 4.28
N VAL A 372 -29.97 -15.64 4.23
CA VAL A 372 -30.89 -15.59 5.37
C VAL A 372 -32.25 -16.19 5.03
N THR A 373 -32.83 -16.93 5.97
CA THR A 373 -34.15 -17.59 5.83
C THR A 373 -35.02 -17.31 7.06
N PRO A 374 -35.34 -16.04 7.36
CA PRO A 374 -36.10 -15.73 8.57
C PRO A 374 -37.55 -16.25 8.48
N PRO A 375 -38.13 -16.80 9.57
CA PRO A 375 -39.51 -17.28 9.60
C PRO A 375 -40.55 -16.15 9.76
N THR A 376 -40.12 -14.93 10.08
CA THR A 376 -40.94 -13.73 10.24
C THR A 376 -40.16 -12.55 9.71
N SER A 377 -40.83 -11.44 9.37
CA SER A 377 -40.11 -10.23 8.99
C SER A 377 -39.07 -9.85 10.03
N THR A 378 -37.84 -9.63 9.58
CA THR A 378 -36.65 -9.51 10.45
C THR A 378 -35.73 -8.42 9.92
N ASP A 379 -35.25 -7.57 10.83
CA ASP A 379 -34.17 -6.62 10.56
C ASP A 379 -32.81 -7.32 10.64
N TYR A 380 -32.00 -7.20 9.60
CA TYR A 380 -30.60 -7.59 9.60
C TYR A 380 -29.71 -6.35 9.58
N VAL A 381 -28.88 -6.20 10.63
CA VAL A 381 -27.99 -5.06 10.85
C VAL A 381 -26.56 -5.47 10.49
N LEU A 382 -25.97 -4.77 9.52
CA LEU A 382 -24.55 -4.82 9.22
C LEU A 382 -23.81 -3.85 10.14
N SER A 383 -22.90 -4.35 10.95
CA SER A 383 -21.98 -3.55 11.78
C SER A 383 -20.59 -3.56 11.16
N VAL A 384 -19.97 -2.40 11.02
CA VAL A 384 -18.60 -2.22 10.52
C VAL A 384 -17.78 -1.46 11.56
N VAL A 385 -16.69 -2.05 12.01
CA VAL A 385 -15.84 -1.56 13.10
C VAL A 385 -14.45 -1.23 12.55
N SER A 386 -13.94 -0.04 12.83
CA SER A 386 -12.55 0.32 12.50
C SER A 386 -11.56 -0.21 13.54
N LYS A 387 -10.50 -0.90 13.10
CA LYS A 387 -9.39 -1.29 13.98
C LYS A 387 -8.44 -0.14 14.31
N PHE A 388 -8.55 0.98 13.61
CA PHE A 388 -7.82 2.20 13.92
C PHE A 388 -8.48 3.06 15.00
N GLY A 389 -9.60 2.60 15.57
CA GLY A 389 -10.31 3.32 16.63
C GLY A 389 -11.30 4.37 16.13
N CYS A 390 -11.58 4.43 14.82
CA CYS A 390 -12.54 5.37 14.22
C CYS A 390 -14.02 5.00 14.43
N GLY A 391 -14.31 4.30 15.52
CA GLY A 391 -15.64 3.90 15.92
C GLY A 391 -16.24 2.73 15.13
N THR A 392 -17.56 2.63 15.26
CA THR A 392 -18.40 1.59 14.66
C THR A 392 -19.58 2.28 13.99
N VAL A 393 -19.88 1.89 12.77
CA VAL A 393 -21.08 2.31 12.05
C VAL A 393 -21.95 1.10 11.74
N THR A 394 -23.25 1.34 11.64
CA THR A 394 -24.23 0.28 11.36
C THR A 394 -25.20 0.72 10.29
N ASP A 395 -25.67 -0.23 9.50
CA ASP A 395 -26.81 -0.04 8.62
C ASP A 395 -27.75 -1.26 8.69
N THR A 396 -29.04 -1.06 8.39
CA THR A 396 -30.08 -2.07 8.57
C THR A 396 -30.81 -2.35 7.27
N MET A 397 -30.95 -3.64 6.93
CA MET A 397 -31.80 -4.12 5.85
C MET A 397 -32.99 -4.89 6.43
N HIS A 398 -34.20 -4.51 6.04
CA HIS A 398 -35.41 -5.21 6.44
C HIS A 398 -35.75 -6.34 5.46
N VAL A 399 -35.97 -7.55 5.98
CA VAL A 399 -36.52 -8.67 5.19
C VAL A 399 -37.98 -8.86 5.56
N PHE A 400 -38.89 -8.50 4.67
CA PHE A 400 -40.33 -8.74 4.80
C PHE A 400 -40.66 -10.21 4.47
N VAL A 401 -41.28 -10.94 5.40
CA VAL A 401 -41.71 -12.33 5.19
C VAL A 401 -43.23 -12.38 5.05
N LEU A 402 -43.71 -12.75 3.86
CA LEU A 402 -45.12 -12.97 3.60
C LEU A 402 -45.52 -14.37 4.07
N LYS A 403 -46.28 -14.41 5.17
CA LYS A 403 -46.91 -15.63 5.71
C LYS A 403 -48.25 -15.91 5.05
N ASP A 404 -48.67 -17.17 5.11
CA ASP A 404 -50.01 -17.60 4.69
C ASP A 404 -50.36 -17.11 3.29
N PHE A 405 -49.56 -17.52 2.30
CA PHE A 405 -49.89 -17.34 0.89
C PHE A 405 -51.07 -18.28 0.52
N PHE A 406 -52.26 -17.92 1.01
CA PHE A 406 -53.50 -18.64 0.77
C PHE A 406 -54.11 -18.19 -0.54
N VAL A 407 -54.35 -19.16 -1.42
CA VAL A 407 -55.11 -18.96 -2.65
C VAL A 407 -56.47 -19.62 -2.46
N PRO A 408 -57.57 -18.86 -2.35
CA PRO A 408 -58.90 -19.46 -2.23
C PRO A 408 -59.18 -20.39 -3.40
N ASN A 409 -59.80 -21.53 -3.13
CA ASN A 409 -60.14 -22.52 -4.15
C ASN A 409 -61.60 -22.45 -4.60
N ALA A 410 -62.37 -21.48 -4.10
CA ALA A 410 -63.77 -21.27 -4.46
C ALA A 410 -64.18 -19.79 -4.30
N PHE A 411 -65.19 -19.38 -5.06
CA PHE A 411 -65.88 -18.09 -4.91
C PHE A 411 -67.33 -18.17 -5.45
N THR A 412 -68.19 -17.25 -5.00
CA THR A 412 -69.65 -17.27 -5.23
C THR A 412 -70.13 -15.94 -5.83
N PRO A 413 -69.97 -15.69 -7.14
CA PRO A 413 -70.46 -14.49 -7.81
C PRO A 413 -72.00 -14.49 -7.95
N ASN A 414 -72.71 -14.40 -6.83
CA ASN A 414 -74.18 -14.42 -6.70
C ASN A 414 -74.78 -13.03 -6.34
N ARG A 415 -73.92 -12.01 -6.17
CA ARG A 415 -74.25 -10.61 -5.86
C ARG A 415 -74.79 -10.37 -4.45
N ASP A 416 -74.45 -11.23 -3.49
CA ASP A 416 -74.78 -11.02 -2.08
C ASP A 416 -73.75 -10.15 -1.32
N GLY A 417 -72.65 -9.75 -2.00
CA GLY A 417 -71.56 -8.97 -1.43
C GLY A 417 -70.45 -9.82 -0.79
N ILE A 418 -70.59 -11.14 -0.76
CA ILE A 418 -69.67 -12.09 -0.12
C ILE A 418 -69.04 -12.99 -1.18
N ASN A 419 -67.72 -12.96 -1.30
CA ASN A 419 -66.96 -13.76 -2.27
C ASN A 419 -67.43 -13.61 -3.74
N ASP A 420 -67.98 -12.44 -4.08
CA ASP A 420 -68.42 -12.12 -5.45
C ASP A 420 -67.29 -12.04 -6.47
N THR A 421 -66.06 -11.86 -5.98
CA THR A 421 -64.84 -11.88 -6.75
C THR A 421 -63.84 -12.82 -6.11
N TRP A 422 -63.20 -13.66 -6.90
CA TRP A 422 -62.04 -14.42 -6.47
C TRP A 422 -60.84 -13.48 -6.27
N ASN A 423 -60.38 -13.34 -5.04
CA ASN A 423 -59.29 -12.45 -4.63
C ASN A 423 -58.17 -13.23 -3.94
N ILE A 424 -56.94 -12.72 -4.02
CA ILE A 424 -55.76 -13.29 -3.35
C ILE A 424 -55.06 -12.12 -2.64
N PRO A 425 -55.40 -11.83 -1.36
CA PRO A 425 -54.94 -10.63 -0.66
C PRO A 425 -53.42 -10.45 -0.62
N ALA A 426 -52.66 -11.55 -0.51
CA ALA A 426 -51.19 -11.53 -0.45
C ALA A 426 -50.53 -10.92 -1.71
N LEU A 427 -51.22 -10.95 -2.87
CA LEU A 427 -50.68 -10.37 -4.11
C LEU A 427 -50.57 -8.85 -4.07
N LYS A 428 -51.30 -8.16 -3.18
CA LYS A 428 -51.22 -6.70 -3.04
C LYS A 428 -49.83 -6.22 -2.57
N GLY A 429 -49.11 -7.06 -1.82
CA GLY A 429 -47.77 -6.78 -1.32
C GLY A 429 -46.63 -7.23 -2.22
N LEU A 430 -46.92 -7.84 -3.38
CA LEU A 430 -45.91 -8.38 -4.28
C LEU A 430 -45.75 -7.50 -5.52
N PRO A 431 -44.52 -7.08 -5.86
CA PRO A 431 -44.28 -6.18 -6.99
C PRO A 431 -44.45 -6.86 -8.35
N ASN A 432 -44.21 -8.18 -8.43
CA ASN A 432 -44.26 -8.94 -9.69
C ASN A 432 -45.09 -10.22 -9.56
N PHE A 433 -46.23 -10.28 -10.24
CA PHE A 433 -47.02 -11.49 -10.36
C PHE A 433 -47.88 -11.53 -11.64
N GLU A 434 -48.23 -12.73 -12.08
CA GLU A 434 -49.15 -12.98 -13.19
C GLU A 434 -50.17 -14.05 -12.78
N ILE A 435 -51.45 -13.77 -13.01
CA ILE A 435 -52.54 -14.70 -12.76
C ILE A 435 -53.15 -15.11 -14.09
N ARG A 436 -53.34 -16.40 -14.28
CA ARG A 436 -54.07 -16.99 -15.41
C ARG A 436 -55.13 -17.96 -14.89
N VAL A 437 -56.35 -17.88 -15.41
CA VAL A 437 -57.42 -18.84 -15.11
C VAL A 437 -57.89 -19.47 -16.41
N PHE A 438 -58.00 -20.79 -16.41
CA PHE A 438 -58.39 -21.59 -17.56
C PHE A 438 -59.69 -22.33 -17.29
N ASN A 439 -60.55 -22.45 -18.30
CA ASN A 439 -61.72 -23.31 -18.22
C ASN A 439 -61.35 -24.79 -18.43
N ARG A 440 -62.33 -25.69 -18.31
CA ARG A 440 -62.16 -27.15 -18.46
C ARG A 440 -61.61 -27.61 -19.82
N TYR A 441 -61.65 -26.75 -20.85
CA TYR A 441 -61.15 -27.02 -22.19
C TYR A 441 -59.74 -26.47 -22.42
N GLY A 442 -59.11 -25.87 -21.39
CA GLY A 442 -57.78 -25.25 -21.49
C GLY A 442 -57.79 -23.84 -22.08
N GLN A 443 -58.96 -23.24 -22.31
CA GLN A 443 -59.06 -21.86 -22.78
C GLN A 443 -58.79 -20.89 -21.63
N LEU A 444 -57.93 -19.90 -21.87
CA LEU A 444 -57.67 -18.79 -20.94
C LEU A 444 -58.92 -17.90 -20.86
N VAL A 445 -59.52 -17.81 -19.66
CA VAL A 445 -60.75 -17.05 -19.40
C VAL A 445 -60.54 -15.83 -18.49
N PHE A 446 -59.39 -15.75 -17.82
CA PHE A 446 -58.97 -14.56 -17.07
C PHE A 446 -57.45 -14.45 -17.06
N HIS A 447 -56.93 -13.23 -17.20
CA HIS A 447 -55.51 -12.93 -17.12
C HIS A 447 -55.29 -11.54 -16.54
N THR A 448 -54.34 -11.42 -15.63
CA THR A 448 -53.81 -10.12 -15.20
C THR A 448 -52.35 -10.22 -14.81
N ARG A 449 -51.66 -9.08 -14.82
CA ARG A 449 -50.28 -8.92 -14.38
C ARG A 449 -50.17 -7.70 -13.47
N ASN A 450 -49.52 -7.85 -12.31
CA ASN A 450 -49.17 -6.82 -11.33
C ASN A 450 -50.32 -5.94 -10.78
N ASN A 451 -51.56 -6.11 -11.25
CA ASN A 451 -52.74 -5.42 -10.75
C ASN A 451 -53.94 -6.38 -10.72
N PHE A 452 -54.36 -6.78 -9.52
CA PHE A 452 -55.45 -7.74 -9.35
C PHE A 452 -56.50 -7.20 -8.37
N ILE A 453 -57.66 -6.89 -8.93
CA ILE A 453 -58.86 -6.42 -8.20
C ILE A 453 -59.89 -7.55 -7.98
N GLY A 454 -59.52 -8.77 -8.37
CA GLY A 454 -60.36 -9.96 -8.29
C GLY A 454 -61.02 -10.36 -9.61
N TRP A 455 -61.29 -11.66 -9.76
CA TRP A 455 -62.05 -12.19 -10.90
C TRP A 455 -63.51 -12.43 -10.50
N ASN A 456 -64.44 -11.79 -11.20
CA ASN A 456 -65.89 -11.89 -10.93
C ASN A 456 -66.58 -13.06 -11.66
N GLY A 457 -65.83 -14.00 -12.25
CA GLY A 457 -66.41 -15.13 -12.97
C GLY A 457 -66.96 -14.80 -14.36
N LYS A 458 -66.58 -13.66 -14.95
CA LYS A 458 -66.94 -13.29 -16.33
C LYS A 458 -65.76 -13.44 -17.29
N PHE A 459 -66.07 -13.74 -18.53
CA PHE A 459 -65.14 -13.69 -19.66
C PHE A 459 -65.84 -12.95 -20.81
N ASN A 460 -65.21 -11.90 -21.35
CA ASN A 460 -65.80 -11.01 -22.35
C ASN A 460 -67.20 -10.47 -22.00
N GLY A 461 -67.42 -10.17 -20.71
CA GLY A 461 -68.70 -9.66 -20.20
C GLY A 461 -69.77 -10.73 -19.94
N THR A 462 -69.55 -11.96 -20.39
CA THR A 462 -70.49 -13.09 -20.22
C THR A 462 -70.14 -13.92 -18.98
N ASP A 463 -71.17 -14.28 -18.22
CA ASP A 463 -71.07 -15.16 -17.06
C ASP A 463 -70.53 -16.53 -17.46
N GLN A 464 -69.44 -16.96 -16.80
CA GLN A 464 -68.87 -18.28 -17.04
C GLN A 464 -69.66 -19.37 -16.31
N PRO A 465 -69.81 -20.58 -16.87
CA PRO A 465 -70.58 -21.66 -16.26
C PRO A 465 -70.09 -22.02 -14.85
N VAL A 466 -71.02 -22.47 -13.99
CA VAL A 466 -70.68 -23.11 -12.71
C VAL A 466 -69.82 -24.35 -12.99
N GLY A 467 -68.76 -24.52 -12.21
CA GLY A 467 -67.85 -25.65 -12.36
C GLY A 467 -66.41 -25.34 -11.96
N LEU A 468 -65.53 -26.27 -12.33
CA LEU A 468 -64.10 -26.19 -12.02
C LEU A 468 -63.32 -25.47 -13.12
N TYR A 469 -62.46 -24.58 -12.66
CA TYR A 469 -61.44 -23.86 -13.42
C TYR A 469 -60.07 -24.22 -12.87
N VAL A 470 -59.02 -23.94 -13.63
CA VAL A 470 -57.63 -24.12 -13.18
C VAL A 470 -56.99 -22.76 -13.11
N TYR A 471 -56.43 -22.39 -11.96
CA TYR A 471 -55.63 -21.19 -11.85
C TYR A 471 -54.14 -21.49 -11.94
N LEU A 472 -53.39 -20.51 -12.39
CA LEU A 472 -51.94 -20.44 -12.33
C LEU A 472 -51.57 -19.03 -11.84
N VAL A 473 -50.93 -18.95 -10.68
CA VAL A 473 -50.34 -17.73 -10.12
C VAL A 473 -48.83 -17.87 -10.21
N ASN A 474 -48.22 -17.06 -11.07
CA ASN A 474 -46.79 -16.97 -11.26
C ASN A 474 -46.27 -15.76 -10.48
N ILE A 475 -45.35 -15.96 -9.54
CA ILE A 475 -44.78 -14.93 -8.68
C ILE A 475 -43.32 -14.71 -9.06
N GLU A 476 -42.88 -13.46 -9.08
CA GLU A 476 -41.49 -13.05 -9.35
C GLU A 476 -40.92 -13.72 -10.62
N ASN A 477 -41.69 -13.67 -11.72
CA ASN A 477 -41.28 -14.15 -13.05
C ASN A 477 -40.84 -15.62 -13.11
N GLY A 478 -41.47 -16.49 -12.32
CA GLY A 478 -41.27 -17.95 -12.38
C GLY A 478 -40.58 -18.53 -11.16
N LYS A 479 -40.13 -17.70 -10.21
CA LYS A 479 -39.54 -18.18 -8.94
C LYS A 479 -40.51 -19.08 -8.18
N ARG A 480 -41.80 -18.78 -8.20
CA ARG A 480 -42.83 -19.65 -7.62
C ARG A 480 -44.07 -19.69 -8.50
N ILE A 481 -44.53 -20.91 -8.81
CA ILE A 481 -45.75 -21.14 -9.57
C ILE A 481 -46.72 -21.91 -8.69
N LEU A 482 -47.83 -21.28 -8.35
CA LEU A 482 -48.94 -21.91 -7.65
C LEU A 482 -50.02 -22.26 -8.66
N LYS A 483 -50.53 -23.47 -8.60
CA LYS A 483 -51.61 -23.93 -9.47
C LYS A 483 -52.58 -24.79 -8.67
N GLY A 484 -53.84 -24.73 -9.05
CA GLY A 484 -54.86 -25.50 -8.37
C GLY A 484 -56.24 -25.36 -9.01
N PRO A 485 -57.21 -26.14 -8.52
CA PRO A 485 -58.60 -25.97 -8.92
C PRO A 485 -59.18 -24.69 -8.30
N LEU A 486 -60.06 -24.04 -9.06
CA LEU A 486 -60.90 -22.94 -8.62
C LEU A 486 -62.35 -23.27 -8.96
N ALA A 487 -63.18 -23.43 -7.94
CA ALA A 487 -64.61 -23.66 -8.09
C ALA A 487 -65.35 -22.32 -8.23
N LEU A 488 -66.08 -22.15 -9.33
CA LEU A 488 -67.07 -21.09 -9.47
C LEU A 488 -68.44 -21.67 -9.08
N ILE A 489 -69.03 -21.12 -8.02
CA ILE A 489 -70.33 -21.50 -7.46
C ILE A 489 -71.29 -20.31 -7.65
N ARG A 490 -72.60 -20.52 -7.71
CA ARG A 490 -73.59 -19.43 -7.70
C ARG A 490 -74.75 -19.74 -6.78
#